data_AF-A0AAP3EM21-F1
#
_entry.id   AF-A0AAP3EM21-F1
#
_cell.length_a   1.000
_cell.length_b   1.000
_cell.length_c   1.000
_cell.angle_alpha   90.00
_cell.angle_beta   90.00
_cell.angle_gamma   90.00
#
_symmetry.space_group_name_H-M   'P 1'
#
loop_
_entity.id
_entity.type
_entity.pdbx_description
1 polymer ?
#
loop_
_entity_poly.entity_id
_entity_poly.type
_entity_poly.pdbx_seq_one_letter_code
_entity_poly.pdbx_strand_id
1 'polypeptide(L)'
;PQLAKIDGVTNFSNVTSCGTSTAYSVPCMFSYLGADEYDVDTAKYQENVLDTLDRLGVSILWRDNNSDSKGVMDKLPKAQFADYKSATNNAICNTNPYNECRDVGMLVGLDDFVAANNGKDMLIMLHQMGNHGPAYFKRYDEKFAKFTPVCEGNELAKCEHQSLINAYDNALLATDDFIAQSIQWLQTHSNAYDVSMLYVSDHGESLGENGVYLHGMPNAFAPKEQRSVPAF
;
A
#
# COMPACT_ATOMS: atom_id res chain seq x y z
N PRO A 1 -7.71 4.48 13.85
CA PRO A 1 -8.69 5.20 14.71
C PRO A 1 -9.60 6.15 13.93
N GLN A 2 -9.12 6.73 12.83
CA GLN A 2 -9.90 7.59 11.96
C GLN A 2 -10.92 6.78 11.17
N LEU A 3 -10.50 5.65 10.57
CA LEU A 3 -11.40 4.81 9.76
C LEU A 3 -12.62 4.31 10.56
N ALA A 4 -12.44 4.03 11.85
CA ALA A 4 -13.53 3.62 12.75
C ALA A 4 -14.63 4.68 12.97
N LYS A 5 -14.43 5.91 12.51
CA LYS A 5 -15.38 7.04 12.64
C LYS A 5 -15.94 7.51 11.30
N ILE A 6 -15.52 6.91 10.20
CA ILE A 6 -15.99 7.27 8.85
C ILE A 6 -17.18 6.38 8.53
N ASP A 7 -18.34 6.98 8.34
CA ASP A 7 -19.54 6.26 7.92
C ASP A 7 -19.34 5.64 6.54
N GLY A 8 -19.84 4.41 6.36
CA GLY A 8 -19.76 3.68 5.09
C GLY A 8 -18.49 2.87 4.85
N VAL A 9 -17.48 2.96 5.73
CA VAL A 9 -16.30 2.08 5.66
C VAL A 9 -16.70 0.65 6.07
N THR A 10 -16.41 -0.32 5.21
CA THR A 10 -16.72 -1.73 5.45
C THR A 10 -15.43 -2.51 5.71
N ASN A 11 -15.31 -3.14 6.87
CA ASN A 11 -14.16 -3.99 7.18
C ASN A 11 -14.40 -5.44 6.76
N PHE A 12 -13.54 -5.97 5.90
CA PHE A 12 -13.51 -7.40 5.54
C PHE A 12 -12.52 -8.12 6.47
N SER A 13 -13.05 -8.78 7.51
CA SER A 13 -12.23 -9.30 8.61
C SER A 13 -11.48 -10.60 8.32
N ASN A 14 -11.69 -11.24 7.16
CA ASN A 14 -11.10 -12.52 6.81
C ASN A 14 -10.64 -12.52 5.36
N VAL A 15 -9.58 -11.76 5.07
CA VAL A 15 -8.93 -11.71 3.76
C VAL A 15 -7.54 -12.33 3.86
N THR A 16 -7.20 -13.14 2.85
CA THR A 16 -5.91 -13.84 2.76
C THR A 16 -5.20 -13.41 1.50
N SER A 17 -3.94 -12.97 1.63
CA SER A 17 -3.11 -12.54 0.49
C SER A 17 -2.75 -13.71 -0.44
N CYS A 18 -2.36 -13.41 -1.68
CA CYS A 18 -1.86 -14.41 -2.62
C CYS A 18 -0.49 -14.97 -2.21
N GLY A 19 0.40 -14.12 -1.69
CA GLY A 19 1.73 -14.50 -1.20
C GLY A 19 2.15 -13.72 0.03
N THR A 20 3.45 -13.76 0.31
CA THR A 20 4.07 -13.18 1.52
C THR A 20 5.10 -12.10 1.21
N SER A 21 5.20 -11.63 -0.03
CA SER A 21 6.11 -10.55 -0.40
C SER A 21 5.50 -9.68 -1.50
N THR A 22 5.88 -8.41 -1.53
CA THR A 22 5.41 -7.46 -2.55
C THR A 22 5.68 -7.95 -3.97
N ALA A 23 6.87 -8.51 -4.23
CA ALA A 23 7.22 -9.04 -5.55
C ALA A 23 6.34 -10.21 -6.02
N TYR A 24 5.83 -11.02 -5.08
CA TYR A 24 4.95 -12.12 -5.41
C TYR A 24 3.48 -11.70 -5.44
N SER A 25 3.02 -10.98 -4.42
CA SER A 25 1.61 -10.65 -4.22
C SER A 25 1.11 -9.59 -5.20
N VAL A 26 1.88 -8.52 -5.45
CA VAL A 26 1.38 -7.39 -6.24
C VAL A 26 0.97 -7.83 -7.65
N PRO A 27 1.77 -8.55 -8.45
CA PRO A 27 1.29 -8.97 -9.77
C PRO A 27 0.11 -9.94 -9.69
N CYS A 28 0.05 -10.79 -8.66
CA CYS A 28 -1.06 -11.71 -8.42
C CYS A 28 -2.38 -10.96 -8.12
N MET A 29 -2.34 -9.85 -7.37
CA MET A 29 -3.53 -9.04 -7.04
C MET A 29 -4.25 -8.49 -8.27
N PHE A 30 -3.52 -8.25 -9.37
CA PHE A 30 -4.07 -7.74 -10.63
C PHE A 30 -4.26 -8.84 -11.69
N SER A 31 -3.92 -10.10 -11.36
CA SER A 31 -3.96 -11.23 -12.29
C SER A 31 -5.36 -11.85 -12.37
N TYR A 32 -5.70 -12.39 -13.55
CA TYR A 32 -6.90 -13.20 -13.75
C TYR A 32 -6.76 -14.65 -13.27
N LEU A 33 -5.53 -15.15 -13.07
CA LEU A 33 -5.25 -16.57 -12.82
C LEU A 33 -5.69 -17.02 -11.41
N GLY A 34 -5.82 -16.10 -10.46
CA GLY A 34 -6.01 -16.43 -9.05
C GLY A 34 -4.76 -17.09 -8.43
N ALA A 35 -4.75 -17.25 -7.11
CA ALA A 35 -3.55 -17.62 -6.37
C ALA A 35 -3.03 -19.04 -6.68
N ASP A 36 -3.91 -19.99 -7.01
CA ASP A 36 -3.53 -21.40 -7.23
C ASP A 36 -2.85 -21.64 -8.58
N GLU A 37 -3.18 -20.84 -9.60
CA GLU A 37 -2.60 -20.93 -10.96
C GLU A 37 -1.58 -19.81 -11.24
N TYR A 38 -1.33 -18.94 -10.27
CA TYR A 38 -0.41 -17.82 -10.42
C TYR A 38 1.06 -18.27 -10.49
N ASP A 39 1.77 -17.77 -11.50
CA ASP A 39 3.20 -17.93 -11.68
C ASP A 39 3.88 -16.55 -11.76
N VAL A 40 4.69 -16.24 -10.75
CA VAL A 40 5.42 -14.96 -10.65
C VAL A 40 6.43 -14.76 -11.78
N ASP A 41 7.01 -15.83 -12.32
CA ASP A 41 8.04 -15.74 -13.35
C ASP A 41 7.46 -15.34 -14.71
N THR A 42 6.18 -15.67 -14.94
CA THR A 42 5.48 -15.41 -16.19
C THR A 42 4.39 -14.34 -16.11
N ALA A 43 4.08 -13.83 -14.91
CA ALA A 43 3.02 -12.85 -14.65
C ALA A 43 3.09 -11.61 -15.57
N LYS A 44 4.29 -11.07 -15.80
CA LYS A 44 4.49 -9.87 -16.65
C LYS A 44 4.10 -10.07 -18.12
N TYR A 45 4.03 -11.32 -18.59
CA TYR A 45 3.65 -11.64 -19.98
C TYR A 45 2.14 -11.80 -20.15
N GLN A 46 1.39 -11.91 -19.05
CA GLN A 46 -0.05 -12.08 -19.07
C GLN A 46 -0.75 -10.72 -19.14
N GLU A 47 -1.91 -10.67 -19.81
CA GLU A 47 -2.82 -9.55 -19.64
C GLU A 47 -3.32 -9.53 -18.18
N ASN A 48 -3.23 -8.36 -17.53
CA ASN A 48 -3.78 -8.13 -16.20
C ASN A 48 -5.02 -7.22 -16.26
N VAL A 49 -5.70 -7.04 -15.13
CA VAL A 49 -6.94 -6.26 -15.07
C VAL A 49 -6.75 -4.79 -15.50
N LEU A 50 -5.58 -4.18 -15.27
CA LEU A 50 -5.31 -2.80 -15.69
C LEU A 50 -5.16 -2.69 -17.20
N ASP A 51 -4.52 -3.67 -17.84
CA ASP A 51 -4.44 -3.77 -19.31
C ASP A 51 -5.85 -3.82 -19.94
N THR A 52 -6.78 -4.53 -19.30
CA THR A 52 -8.18 -4.62 -19.73
C THR A 52 -8.90 -3.28 -19.56
N LEU A 53 -8.80 -2.65 -18.39
CA LEU A 53 -9.48 -1.39 -18.08
C LEU A 53 -9.00 -0.23 -18.96
N ASP A 54 -7.67 -0.10 -19.15
CA ASP A 54 -7.09 0.93 -20.04
C ASP A 54 -7.58 0.75 -21.48
N ARG A 55 -7.59 -0.50 -21.99
CA ARG A 55 -8.08 -0.80 -23.34
C ARG A 55 -9.56 -0.46 -23.53
N LEU A 56 -10.36 -0.51 -22.46
CA LEU A 56 -11.77 -0.12 -22.47
C LEU A 56 -12.00 1.38 -22.23
N GLY A 57 -10.93 2.16 -22.03
CA GLY A 57 -10.97 3.61 -21.94
C GLY A 57 -10.99 4.19 -20.53
N VAL A 58 -10.79 3.38 -19.49
CA VAL A 58 -10.60 3.86 -18.12
C VAL A 58 -9.24 4.53 -18.02
N SER A 59 -9.20 5.75 -17.48
CA SER A 59 -7.94 6.46 -17.28
C SER A 59 -7.22 5.91 -16.05
N ILE A 60 -6.08 5.24 -16.29
CA ILE A 60 -5.26 4.60 -15.26
C ILE A 60 -4.12 5.50 -14.80
N LEU A 61 -3.89 5.57 -13.49
CA LEU A 61 -2.72 6.20 -12.87
C LEU A 61 -2.17 5.32 -11.75
N TRP A 62 -0.85 5.14 -11.71
CA TRP A 62 -0.14 4.48 -10.61
C TRP A 62 0.90 5.43 -10.01
N ARG A 63 0.75 5.80 -8.74
CA ARG A 63 1.77 6.51 -7.95
C ARG A 63 2.39 5.54 -6.97
N ASP A 64 3.71 5.52 -6.91
CA ASP A 64 4.46 4.50 -6.17
C ASP A 64 5.41 5.11 -5.14
N ASN A 65 5.11 4.93 -3.85
CA ASN A 65 5.99 5.26 -2.74
C ASN A 65 6.54 3.99 -2.06
N ASN A 66 6.50 2.83 -2.70
CA ASN A 66 6.91 1.56 -2.12
C ASN A 66 8.21 1.08 -2.75
N SER A 67 8.14 0.73 -4.03
CA SER A 67 9.25 0.21 -4.81
C SER A 67 8.99 0.43 -6.30
N ASP A 68 8.04 -0.31 -6.87
CA ASP A 68 7.50 -0.18 -8.23
C ASP A 68 6.22 -1.04 -8.37
N SER A 69 5.61 -1.06 -9.56
CA SER A 69 4.39 -1.83 -9.84
C SER A 69 4.61 -3.35 -10.02
N LYS A 70 5.84 -3.87 -9.86
CA LYS A 70 6.19 -5.28 -10.05
C LYS A 70 5.84 -5.86 -11.43
N GLY A 71 5.84 -5.01 -12.45
CA GLY A 71 5.54 -5.40 -13.82
C GLY A 71 4.07 -5.27 -14.22
N VAL A 72 3.19 -4.88 -13.29
CA VAL A 72 1.75 -4.68 -13.57
C VAL A 72 1.55 -3.55 -14.59
N MET A 73 2.32 -2.46 -14.51
CA MET A 73 2.19 -1.29 -15.39
C MET A 73 3.06 -1.36 -16.67
N ASP A 74 3.82 -2.45 -16.89
CA ASP A 74 4.89 -2.48 -17.92
C ASP A 74 4.38 -2.35 -19.36
N LYS A 75 3.13 -2.74 -19.62
CA LYS A 75 2.52 -2.67 -20.96
C LYS A 75 1.80 -1.34 -21.21
N LEU A 76 1.55 -0.57 -20.15
CA LEU A 76 0.85 0.70 -20.21
C LEU A 76 1.82 1.86 -20.51
N PRO A 77 1.34 3.00 -21.03
CA PRO A 77 2.17 4.16 -21.30
C PRO A 77 2.92 4.63 -20.04
N LYS A 78 4.23 4.91 -20.16
CA LYS A 78 5.07 5.36 -19.04
C LYS A 78 4.52 6.57 -18.28
N ALA A 79 3.76 7.45 -18.93
CA ALA A 79 3.15 8.61 -18.31
C ALA A 79 2.06 8.26 -17.27
N GLN A 80 1.55 7.02 -17.28
CA GLN A 80 0.58 6.53 -16.29
C GLN A 80 1.23 6.01 -15.00
N PHE A 81 2.57 5.93 -14.93
CA PHE A 81 3.31 5.54 -13.73
C PHE A 81 4.18 6.70 -13.24
N ALA A 82 4.14 6.98 -11.94
CA ALA A 82 4.96 8.01 -11.31
C ALA A 82 5.65 7.48 -10.05
N ASP A 83 6.97 7.68 -9.99
CA ASP A 83 7.78 7.36 -8.81
C ASP A 83 7.64 8.46 -7.75
N TYR A 84 7.05 8.13 -6.60
CA TYR A 84 6.83 8.99 -5.44
C TYR A 84 7.79 8.71 -4.27
N LYS A 85 8.81 7.86 -4.46
CA LYS A 85 9.82 7.55 -3.44
C LYS A 85 10.86 8.65 -3.25
N SER A 86 10.85 9.68 -4.09
CA SER A 86 11.81 10.79 -4.04
C SER A 86 11.14 12.16 -4.14
N ALA A 87 11.86 13.17 -3.66
CA ALA A 87 11.43 14.56 -3.69
C ALA A 87 11.26 15.16 -5.11
N THR A 88 11.61 14.40 -6.16
CA THR A 88 11.34 14.81 -7.55
C THR A 88 9.84 14.93 -7.82
N ASN A 89 9.03 14.00 -7.31
CA ASN A 89 7.57 14.02 -7.49
C ASN A 89 6.80 14.11 -6.17
N ASN A 90 7.39 13.67 -5.06
CA ASN A 90 6.75 13.68 -3.76
C ASN A 90 7.17 14.92 -2.95
N ALA A 91 6.23 15.84 -2.75
CA ALA A 91 6.49 17.08 -2.00
C ALA A 91 6.63 16.86 -0.48
N ILE A 92 6.32 15.66 0.03
CA ILE A 92 6.23 15.36 1.47
C ILE A 92 7.31 14.33 1.86
N CYS A 93 8.58 14.71 1.75
CA CYS A 93 9.72 13.90 2.20
C CYS A 93 10.50 14.52 3.36
N ASN A 94 10.42 15.86 3.51
CA ASN A 94 11.18 16.62 4.52
C ASN A 94 10.45 16.74 5.87
N THR A 95 9.48 15.88 6.17
CA THR A 95 8.70 15.93 7.43
C THR A 95 9.32 15.10 8.56
N ASN A 96 10.41 14.40 8.28
CA ASN A 96 11.12 13.51 9.21
C ASN A 96 12.64 13.63 9.03
N PRO A 97 13.45 13.26 10.04
CA PRO A 97 14.91 13.36 9.97
C PRO A 97 15.57 12.39 8.98
N TYR A 98 14.82 11.45 8.40
CA TYR A 98 15.33 10.46 7.45
C TYR A 98 15.18 10.90 5.99
N ASN A 99 14.52 12.04 5.75
CA ASN A 99 14.12 12.50 4.42
C ASN A 99 13.34 11.43 3.63
N GLU A 100 12.56 10.62 4.35
CA GLU A 100 11.74 9.58 3.76
C GLU A 100 10.42 10.16 3.25
N CYS A 101 10.10 9.90 2.00
CA CYS A 101 8.85 10.33 1.39
C CYS A 101 7.64 9.64 2.00
N ARG A 102 6.57 10.41 2.25
CA ARG A 102 5.34 9.94 2.88
C ARG A 102 4.25 9.63 1.87
N ASP A 103 3.45 8.64 2.19
CA ASP A 103 2.35 8.15 1.33
C ASP A 103 1.31 9.23 1.04
N VAL A 104 1.03 10.10 2.02
CA VAL A 104 0.16 11.28 1.86
C VAL A 104 0.63 12.23 0.76
N GLY A 105 1.91 12.22 0.40
CA GLY A 105 2.44 12.98 -0.73
C GLY A 105 1.88 12.50 -2.08
N MET A 106 1.46 11.24 -2.19
CA MET A 106 0.81 10.71 -3.40
C MET A 106 -0.59 11.29 -3.65
N LEU A 107 -1.20 11.98 -2.67
CA LEU A 107 -2.49 12.67 -2.86
C LEU A 107 -2.33 14.07 -3.48
N VAL A 108 -1.14 14.67 -3.35
CA VAL A 108 -0.87 16.05 -3.79
C VAL A 108 -0.99 16.14 -5.32
N GLY A 109 -1.85 17.05 -5.80
CA GLY A 109 -2.04 17.28 -7.24
C GLY A 109 -2.81 16.19 -7.99
N LEU A 110 -3.55 15.30 -7.30
CA LEU A 110 -4.45 14.35 -7.99
C LEU A 110 -5.59 15.07 -8.73
N ASP A 111 -5.99 16.27 -8.31
CA ASP A 111 -7.02 17.06 -8.98
C ASP A 111 -6.62 17.42 -10.42
N ASP A 112 -5.32 17.58 -10.72
CA ASP A 112 -4.84 17.83 -12.07
C ASP A 112 -5.09 16.63 -12.99
N PHE A 113 -4.93 15.40 -12.46
CA PHE A 113 -5.25 14.18 -13.20
C PHE A 113 -6.75 14.05 -13.44
N VAL A 114 -7.58 14.36 -12.44
CA VAL A 114 -9.06 14.38 -12.57
C VAL A 114 -9.48 15.40 -13.62
N ALA A 115 -8.95 16.61 -13.58
CA ALA A 115 -9.27 17.66 -14.54
C ALA A 115 -8.86 17.28 -15.98
N ALA A 116 -7.70 16.66 -16.16
CA ALA A 116 -7.22 16.20 -17.46
C ALA A 116 -8.06 15.03 -18.05
N ASN A 117 -8.78 14.30 -17.20
CA ASN A 117 -9.60 13.14 -17.59
C ASN A 117 -11.08 13.36 -17.30
N ASN A 118 -11.52 14.62 -17.27
CA ASN A 118 -12.87 14.95 -16.84
C ASN A 118 -13.96 14.21 -17.65
N GLY A 119 -14.89 13.56 -16.96
CA GLY A 119 -15.98 12.79 -17.55
C GLY A 119 -15.62 11.37 -17.99
N LYS A 120 -14.42 10.89 -17.66
CA LYS A 120 -14.04 9.48 -17.84
C LYS A 120 -14.06 8.72 -16.52
N ASP A 121 -14.26 7.41 -16.60
CA ASP A 121 -13.93 6.53 -15.48
C ASP A 121 -12.42 6.57 -15.22
N MET A 122 -12.05 6.57 -13.94
CA MET A 122 -10.66 6.68 -13.50
C MET A 122 -10.37 5.63 -12.44
N LEU A 123 -9.18 5.04 -12.52
CA LEU A 123 -8.65 4.15 -11.49
C LEU A 123 -7.23 4.59 -11.12
N ILE A 124 -7.05 4.97 -9.86
CA ILE A 124 -5.80 5.50 -9.33
C ILE A 124 -5.25 4.52 -8.28
N MET A 125 -4.10 3.91 -8.57
CA MET A 125 -3.34 3.09 -7.63
C MET A 125 -2.37 3.96 -6.86
N LEU A 126 -2.42 3.87 -5.52
CA LEU A 126 -1.48 4.50 -4.61
C LEU A 126 -0.72 3.41 -3.86
N HIS A 127 0.44 3.02 -4.37
CA HIS A 127 1.24 1.94 -3.80
C HIS A 127 2.10 2.48 -2.64
N GLN A 128 1.59 2.29 -1.43
CA GLN A 128 2.13 2.88 -0.20
C GLN A 128 3.38 2.16 0.32
N MET A 129 4.26 2.90 1.01
CA MET A 129 5.33 2.33 1.84
C MET A 129 4.74 1.56 3.03
N GLY A 130 3.71 2.14 3.67
CA GLY A 130 2.97 1.51 4.76
C GLY A 130 3.87 0.98 5.88
N ASN A 131 3.66 -0.28 6.24
CA ASN A 131 4.33 -0.94 7.36
C ASN A 131 5.63 -1.67 6.98
N HIS A 132 6.26 -1.39 5.84
CA HIS A 132 7.45 -2.13 5.41
C HIS A 132 8.61 -2.00 6.42
N GLY A 133 9.05 -3.16 6.94
CA GLY A 133 10.17 -3.29 7.88
C GLY A 133 11.56 -3.27 7.21
N PRO A 134 12.63 -3.59 7.95
CA PRO A 134 12.65 -3.81 9.39
C PRO A 134 12.61 -2.53 10.22
N ALA A 135 12.90 -1.36 9.65
CA ALA A 135 13.01 -0.11 10.42
C ALA A 135 11.64 0.59 10.58
N TYR A 136 10.67 -0.02 11.27
CA TYR A 136 9.29 0.51 11.38
C TYR A 136 9.22 1.91 11.98
N PHE A 137 10.12 2.25 12.92
CA PHE A 137 10.21 3.57 13.55
C PHE A 137 10.38 4.73 12.55
N LYS A 138 10.82 4.44 11.32
CA LYS A 138 10.97 5.41 10.25
C LYS A 138 9.70 5.61 9.42
N ARG A 139 8.72 4.69 9.47
CA ARG A 139 7.53 4.65 8.60
C ARG A 139 6.48 5.72 8.89
N TYR A 140 6.57 6.38 10.03
CA TYR A 140 5.60 7.37 10.47
C TYR A 140 6.29 8.66 10.92
N ASP A 141 5.62 9.79 10.75
CA ASP A 141 6.03 11.06 11.34
C ASP A 141 5.71 11.10 12.84
N GLU A 142 6.42 11.94 13.59
CA GLU A 142 6.37 12.00 15.06
C GLU A 142 4.95 12.15 15.63
N LYS A 143 4.03 12.81 14.90
CA LYS A 143 2.62 12.94 15.30
C LYS A 143 1.89 11.60 15.50
N PHE A 144 2.41 10.51 14.93
CA PHE A 144 1.87 9.14 15.09
C PHE A 144 2.65 8.29 16.10
N ALA A 145 3.70 8.83 16.73
CA ALA A 145 4.48 8.14 17.75
C ALA A 145 3.70 8.06 19.08
N LYS A 146 2.62 7.27 19.10
CA LYS A 146 1.67 7.18 20.21
C LYS A 146 2.03 6.10 21.21
N PHE A 147 2.47 4.94 20.73
CA PHE A 147 2.81 3.78 21.54
C PHE A 147 4.30 3.80 21.87
N THR A 148 4.65 3.65 23.15
CA THR A 148 6.03 3.75 23.66
C THR A 148 6.32 2.65 24.70
N PRO A 149 7.58 2.22 24.86
CA PRO A 149 8.77 2.59 24.08
C PRO A 149 8.75 2.01 22.66
N VAL A 150 9.62 2.49 21.76
CA VAL A 150 9.72 2.06 20.35
C VAL A 150 11.07 1.39 20.12
N CYS A 151 11.11 0.32 19.30
CA CYS A 151 12.39 -0.21 18.82
C CYS A 151 12.96 0.65 17.68
N GLU A 152 14.02 1.41 17.97
CA GLU A 152 14.72 2.25 17.01
C GLU A 152 15.91 1.51 16.37
N GLY A 153 15.64 0.41 15.69
CA GLY A 153 16.65 -0.43 15.06
C GLY A 153 16.15 -1.13 13.79
N ASN A 154 17.07 -1.77 13.09
CA ASN A 154 16.78 -2.63 11.93
C ASN A 154 17.06 -4.12 12.20
N GLU A 155 17.52 -4.46 13.41
CA GLU A 155 17.76 -5.83 13.87
C GLU A 155 16.66 -6.25 14.85
N LEU A 156 15.49 -6.62 14.33
CA LEU A 156 14.26 -6.82 15.12
C LEU A 156 14.38 -7.82 16.26
N ALA A 157 15.17 -8.88 16.07
CA ALA A 157 15.41 -9.91 17.08
C ALA A 157 16.17 -9.40 18.33
N LYS A 158 16.78 -8.20 18.27
CA LYS A 158 17.44 -7.55 19.41
C LYS A 158 16.49 -6.60 20.16
N CYS A 159 15.31 -6.33 19.63
CA CYS A 159 14.32 -5.47 20.28
C CYS A 159 13.66 -6.21 21.44
N GLU A 160 13.24 -5.47 22.46
CA GLU A 160 12.19 -5.96 23.36
C GLU A 160 10.89 -6.08 22.54
N HIS A 161 10.16 -7.19 22.72
CA HIS A 161 9.06 -7.56 21.83
C HIS A 161 7.95 -6.50 21.78
N GLN A 162 7.54 -5.94 22.91
CA GLN A 162 6.51 -4.89 22.93
C GLN A 162 6.98 -3.61 22.24
N SER A 163 8.27 -3.25 22.34
CA SER A 163 8.83 -2.09 21.64
C SER A 163 8.82 -2.24 20.11
N LEU A 164 8.95 -3.46 19.61
CA LEU A 164 8.76 -3.81 18.20
C LEU A 164 7.28 -3.64 17.79
N ILE A 165 6.36 -4.22 18.57
CA ILE A 165 4.92 -4.07 18.32
C ILE A 165 4.51 -2.59 18.31
N ASN A 166 4.99 -1.80 19.26
CA ASN A 166 4.70 -0.36 19.34
C ASN A 166 5.18 0.40 18.09
N ALA A 167 6.35 0.06 17.55
CA ALA A 167 6.86 0.65 16.31
C ALA A 167 5.96 0.30 15.11
N TYR A 168 5.54 -0.97 15.03
CA TYR A 168 4.62 -1.44 13.99
C TYR A 168 3.23 -0.77 14.09
N ASP A 169 2.67 -0.69 15.29
CA ASP A 169 1.35 -0.08 15.54
C ASP A 169 1.34 1.44 15.28
N ASN A 170 2.45 2.13 15.55
CA ASN A 170 2.59 3.55 15.18
C ASN A 170 2.59 3.75 13.66
N ALA A 171 3.17 2.81 12.89
CA ALA A 171 3.08 2.85 11.42
C ALA A 171 1.64 2.62 10.94
N LEU A 172 0.88 1.73 11.60
CA LEU A 172 -0.55 1.54 11.29
C LEU A 172 -1.37 2.82 11.53
N LEU A 173 -1.01 3.66 12.50
CA LEU A 173 -1.66 4.96 12.70
C LEU A 173 -1.42 5.91 11.51
N ALA A 174 -0.24 5.86 10.89
CA ALA A 174 0.05 6.64 9.69
C ALA A 174 -0.72 6.13 8.46
N THR A 175 -0.84 4.81 8.30
CA THR A 175 -1.69 4.20 7.25
C THR A 175 -3.17 4.52 7.46
N ASP A 176 -3.69 4.47 8.70
CA ASP A 176 -5.07 4.89 9.02
C ASP A 176 -5.32 6.35 8.63
N ASP A 177 -4.35 7.23 8.83
CA ASP A 177 -4.43 8.63 8.40
C ASP A 177 -4.38 8.80 6.88
N PHE A 178 -3.48 8.09 6.21
CA PHE A 178 -3.37 8.13 4.76
C PHE A 178 -4.68 7.66 4.07
N ILE A 179 -5.26 6.55 4.54
CA ILE A 179 -6.53 6.06 4.02
C ILE A 179 -7.67 7.06 4.31
N ALA A 180 -7.72 7.62 5.52
CA ALA A 180 -8.73 8.63 5.86
C ALA A 180 -8.63 9.88 4.98
N GLN A 181 -7.42 10.38 4.72
CA GLN A 181 -7.19 11.50 3.79
C GLN A 181 -7.55 11.14 2.34
N SER A 182 -7.32 9.90 1.93
CA SER A 182 -7.70 9.42 0.59
C SER A 182 -9.23 9.41 0.41
N ILE A 183 -9.97 8.97 1.43
CA ILE A 183 -11.44 9.04 1.46
C ILE A 183 -11.91 10.50 1.41
N GLN A 184 -11.30 11.37 2.21
CA GLN A 184 -11.64 12.81 2.21
C GLN A 184 -11.40 13.45 0.84
N TRP A 185 -10.29 13.10 0.18
CA TRP A 185 -10.00 13.56 -1.18
C TRP A 185 -11.07 13.08 -2.18
N LEU A 186 -11.46 11.79 -2.15
CA LEU A 186 -12.54 11.29 -3.00
C LEU A 186 -13.86 12.03 -2.76
N GLN A 187 -14.19 12.35 -1.50
CA GLN A 187 -15.42 13.08 -1.16
C GLN A 187 -15.50 14.47 -1.79
N THR A 188 -14.37 15.14 -2.08
CA THR A 188 -14.39 16.45 -2.75
C THR A 188 -14.88 16.36 -4.21
N HIS A 189 -14.81 15.16 -4.81
CA HIS A 189 -15.23 14.89 -6.19
C HIS A 189 -16.62 14.23 -6.29
N SER A 190 -17.26 13.93 -5.17
CA SER A 190 -18.54 13.19 -5.09
C SER A 190 -19.74 13.87 -5.78
N ASN A 191 -19.65 15.16 -6.09
CA ASN A 191 -20.70 15.86 -6.86
C ASN A 191 -20.64 15.56 -8.37
N ALA A 192 -19.50 15.09 -8.87
CA ALA A 192 -19.26 14.86 -10.30
C ALA A 192 -18.99 13.38 -10.63
N TYR A 193 -18.56 12.59 -9.65
CA TYR A 193 -18.23 11.18 -9.80
C TYR A 193 -18.85 10.36 -8.68
N ASP A 194 -19.29 9.15 -9.01
CA ASP A 194 -19.48 8.11 -8.01
C ASP A 194 -18.09 7.60 -7.58
N VAL A 195 -17.75 7.82 -6.31
CA VAL A 195 -16.41 7.55 -5.79
C VAL A 195 -16.38 6.32 -4.89
N SER A 196 -15.30 5.54 -5.00
CA SER A 196 -15.04 4.39 -4.13
C SER A 196 -13.57 4.29 -3.77
N MET A 197 -13.26 3.69 -2.62
CA MET A 197 -11.92 3.41 -2.15
C MET A 197 -11.84 1.93 -1.82
N LEU A 198 -10.79 1.26 -2.28
CA LEU A 198 -10.45 -0.10 -1.90
C LEU A 198 -9.04 -0.08 -1.31
N TYR A 199 -8.89 -0.61 -0.11
CA TYR A 199 -7.60 -0.86 0.50
C TYR A 199 -7.45 -2.36 0.74
N VAL A 200 -6.29 -2.93 0.36
CA VAL A 200 -5.90 -4.30 0.66
C VAL A 200 -4.39 -4.32 0.88
N SER A 201 -3.91 -4.91 1.98
CA SER A 201 -2.46 -5.16 2.15
C SER A 201 -1.99 -6.29 1.22
N ASP A 202 -0.80 -6.17 0.64
CA ASP A 202 -0.22 -7.18 -0.26
C ASP A 202 0.16 -8.47 0.48
N HIS A 203 0.55 -8.36 1.74
CA HIS A 203 0.74 -9.46 2.68
C HIS A 203 0.68 -8.94 4.13
N GLY A 204 0.82 -9.85 5.10
CA GLY A 204 0.97 -9.53 6.52
C GLY A 204 2.44 -9.49 6.96
N GLU A 205 2.70 -9.61 8.27
CA GLU A 205 4.04 -9.49 8.86
C GLU A 205 4.17 -10.41 10.08
N SER A 206 5.28 -11.13 10.21
CA SER A 206 5.66 -11.80 11.46
C SER A 206 6.43 -10.84 12.36
N LEU A 207 6.06 -10.79 13.64
CA LEU A 207 6.57 -9.85 14.65
C LEU A 207 7.24 -10.55 15.84
N GLY A 208 7.73 -11.77 15.62
CA GLY A 208 8.48 -12.56 16.61
C GLY A 208 7.78 -13.85 17.03
N GLU A 209 6.61 -14.16 16.47
CA GLU A 209 5.91 -15.42 16.72
C GLU A 209 6.83 -16.59 16.36
N ASN A 210 7.10 -17.46 17.33
CA ASN A 210 8.02 -18.59 17.17
C ASN A 210 9.43 -18.20 16.67
N GLY A 211 9.86 -16.95 16.91
CA GLY A 211 11.15 -16.42 16.46
C GLY A 211 11.18 -16.02 14.98
N VAL A 212 10.04 -15.99 14.30
CA VAL A 212 9.91 -15.53 12.91
C VAL A 212 9.67 -14.03 12.90
N TYR A 213 10.37 -13.32 12.01
CA TYR A 213 10.23 -11.87 11.80
C TYR A 213 10.07 -11.59 10.31
N LEU A 214 9.53 -10.40 9.99
CA LEU A 214 9.33 -9.93 8.62
C LEU A 214 8.36 -10.83 7.84
N HIS A 215 8.56 -10.91 6.54
CA HIS A 215 7.71 -11.62 5.59
C HIS A 215 8.57 -12.30 4.52
N GLY A 216 7.93 -12.89 3.51
CA GLY A 216 8.59 -13.54 2.37
C GLY A 216 8.84 -15.03 2.55
N MET A 217 8.26 -15.68 3.57
CA MET A 217 8.34 -17.13 3.68
C MET A 217 7.53 -17.81 2.57
N PRO A 218 7.98 -18.95 2.01
CA PRO A 218 7.21 -19.69 1.02
C PRO A 218 5.80 -20.01 1.51
N ASN A 219 4.79 -19.82 0.65
CA ASN A 219 3.37 -19.99 1.01
C ASN A 219 3.05 -21.32 1.70
N ALA A 220 3.73 -22.41 1.33
CA ALA A 220 3.53 -23.73 1.91
C ALA A 220 3.84 -23.82 3.42
N PHE A 221 4.67 -22.91 3.95
CA PHE A 221 5.16 -22.94 5.34
C PHE A 221 5.05 -21.58 6.04
N ALA A 222 4.53 -20.57 5.36
CA ALA A 222 4.37 -19.25 5.94
C ALA A 222 3.39 -19.27 7.12
N PRO A 223 3.73 -18.62 8.25
CA PRO A 223 2.80 -18.47 9.35
C PRO A 223 1.61 -17.59 8.91
N LYS A 224 0.45 -17.77 9.56
CA LYS A 224 -0.79 -17.07 9.18
C LYS A 224 -0.63 -15.54 9.22
N GLU A 225 0.27 -15.06 10.08
CA GLU A 225 0.59 -13.65 10.27
C GLU A 225 1.12 -12.99 8.99
N GLN A 226 1.78 -13.74 8.10
CA GLN A 226 2.24 -13.22 6.80
C GLN A 226 1.16 -13.24 5.71
N ARG A 227 0.01 -13.85 5.96
CA ARG A 227 -1.04 -14.07 4.95
C ARG A 227 -2.39 -13.42 5.30
N SER A 228 -2.67 -13.23 6.59
CA SER A 228 -3.87 -12.55 7.07
C SER A 228 -3.74 -11.05 6.87
N VAL A 229 -4.56 -10.47 6.00
CA VAL A 229 -4.44 -9.06 5.60
C VAL A 229 -5.73 -8.26 5.88
N PRO A 230 -5.61 -6.97 6.22
CA PRO A 230 -6.77 -6.07 6.28
C PRO A 230 -7.27 -5.72 4.88
N ALA A 231 -8.58 -5.53 4.76
CA ALA A 231 -9.20 -4.89 3.60
C ALA A 231 -10.38 -4.00 4.02
N PHE A 232 -10.50 -2.84 3.36
CA PHE A 232 -11.53 -1.82 3.59
C PHE A 232 -12.14 -1.33 2.28
#